data_AF-A0A9E5R5U7-F1
#
_entry.id   AF-A0A9E5R5U7-F1
#
_cell.length_a   1.000
_cell.length_b   1.000
_cell.length_c   1.000
_cell.angle_alpha   90.00
_cell.angle_beta   90.00
_cell.angle_gamma   90.00
#
_symmetry.space_group_name_H-M   'P 1'
#
loop_
_entity.id
_entity.type
_entity.pdbx_description
1 polymer ?
#
loop_
_entity_poly.entity_id
_entity_poly.type
_entity_poly.pdbx_seq_one_letter_code
_entity_poly.pdbx_strand_id
1 'polypeptide(L)'
;MALLEAQANIAGITFYQNPAAPAEYQGDLIITLHGGVTHAGEQVGMSVQRLDFDPASGAPLTDEVEPLAEGWWITPEPGDMSGRPFGLALAPNGDLFISDDSANAVYVLRYRG
;
A
#
# COMPACT_ATOMS: atom_id res chain seq x y z
N MET A 1 8.19 -1.51 16.04
CA MET A 1 7.10 -0.56 15.74
C MET A 1 7.24 -0.10 14.30
N ALA A 2 6.37 -0.52 13.38
CA ALA A 2 6.43 -0.05 11.99
C ALA A 2 6.15 1.45 11.87
N LEU A 3 7.02 2.20 11.19
CA LEU A 3 6.90 3.65 11.05
C LEU A 3 6.17 4.01 9.76
N LEU A 4 4.87 4.25 9.87
CA LEU A 4 4.08 4.86 8.80
C LEU A 4 4.18 6.39 8.87
N GLU A 5 4.08 7.05 7.73
CA GLU A 5 4.06 8.50 7.65
C GLU A 5 2.86 9.08 8.42
N ALA A 6 3.14 10.03 9.30
CA ALA A 6 2.11 10.69 10.08
C ALA A 6 1.11 11.40 9.16
N GLN A 7 -0.19 11.24 9.42
CA GLN A 7 -1.28 11.89 8.67
C GLN A 7 -1.46 11.40 7.21
N ALA A 8 -0.83 10.29 6.81
CA ALA A 8 -0.96 9.70 5.48
C ALA A 8 -2.29 8.95 5.21
N ASN A 9 -3.17 8.84 6.22
CA ASN A 9 -4.50 8.22 6.18
C ASN A 9 -4.52 6.77 5.65
N ILE A 10 -4.49 5.79 6.56
CA ILE A 10 -4.63 4.38 6.19
C ILE A 10 -6.08 4.11 5.75
N ALA A 11 -6.26 3.63 4.52
CA ALA A 11 -7.58 3.34 3.95
C ALA A 11 -7.84 1.84 3.71
N GLY A 12 -6.79 1.04 3.58
CA GLY A 12 -6.89 -0.39 3.31
C GLY A 12 -5.75 -1.15 3.96
N ILE A 13 -6.04 -2.34 4.49
CA ILE A 13 -5.05 -3.26 5.05
C ILE A 13 -5.44 -4.69 4.65
N THR A 14 -4.48 -5.48 4.19
CA THR A 14 -4.67 -6.92 3.94
C THR A 14 -3.36 -7.69 4.11
N PHE A 15 -3.44 -9.00 4.35
CA PHE A 15 -2.27 -9.87 4.32
C PHE A 15 -2.11 -10.46 2.92
N TYR A 16 -0.92 -10.33 2.33
CA TYR A 16 -0.65 -10.81 1.00
C TYR A 16 -0.49 -12.33 0.97
N GLN A 17 -1.13 -12.95 -0.01
CA GLN A 17 -1.00 -14.37 -0.30
C GLN A 17 -1.08 -14.58 -1.80
N ASN A 18 -0.04 -15.13 -2.39
CA ASN A 18 -0.03 -15.51 -3.80
C ASN A 18 0.76 -16.80 -3.99
N PRO A 19 0.12 -17.93 -4.31
CA PRO A 19 0.81 -19.21 -4.45
C PRO A 19 1.96 -19.24 -5.47
N ALA A 20 2.01 -18.30 -6.41
CA ALA A 20 3.07 -18.18 -7.41
C ALA A 20 4.21 -17.24 -6.99
N ALA A 21 3.99 -16.35 -6.02
CA ALA A 21 5.01 -15.41 -5.56
C ALA A 21 6.04 -16.07 -4.62
N PRO A 22 7.26 -15.53 -4.49
CA PRO A 22 8.26 -16.03 -3.56
C PRO A 22 7.75 -16.10 -2.12
N ALA A 23 8.32 -17.03 -1.34
CA ALA A 23 7.90 -17.28 0.05
C ALA A 23 8.06 -16.04 0.95
N GLU A 24 9.02 -15.17 0.64
CA GLU A 24 9.32 -13.94 1.40
C GLU A 24 8.19 -12.91 1.36
N TYR A 25 7.27 -12.97 0.39
CA TYR A 25 6.11 -12.07 0.33
C TYR A 25 4.89 -12.63 1.09
N GLN A 26 4.90 -13.92 1.44
CA GLN A 26 3.69 -14.59 1.94
C GLN A 26 3.42 -14.22 3.39
N GLY A 27 2.21 -13.70 3.64
CA GLY A 27 1.81 -13.27 4.97
C GLY A 27 2.26 -11.85 5.33
N ASP A 28 2.85 -11.12 4.38
CA ASP A 28 3.19 -9.71 4.59
C ASP A 28 1.97 -8.83 4.65
N LEU A 29 2.07 -7.73 5.40
CA LEU A 29 1.00 -6.76 5.54
C LEU A 29 1.10 -5.74 4.41
N ILE A 30 0.02 -5.59 3.65
CA ILE A 30 -0.12 -4.58 2.60
C ILE A 30 -1.05 -3.49 3.11
N ILE A 31 -0.60 -2.24 3.00
CA ILE A 31 -1.24 -1.08 3.58
C ILE A 31 -1.43 -0.04 2.49
N THR A 32 -2.63 0.47 2.31
CA THR A 32 -2.88 1.60 1.43
C THR A 32 -2.94 2.88 2.24
N LEU A 33 -2.10 3.84 1.84
CA LEU A 33 -2.08 5.21 2.32
C LEU A 33 -2.83 6.09 1.32
N HIS A 34 -3.99 6.60 1.69
CA HIS A 34 -4.85 7.44 0.83
C HIS A 34 -4.32 8.85 0.58
N GLY A 35 -3.28 9.21 1.33
CA GLY A 35 -2.63 10.50 1.26
C GLY A 35 -3.26 11.51 2.21
N GLY A 36 -2.46 12.48 2.61
CA GLY A 36 -2.88 13.55 3.48
C GLY A 36 -1.96 14.74 3.41
N VAL A 37 -2.19 15.70 4.31
CA VAL A 37 -1.39 16.91 4.42
C VAL A 37 -0.97 17.05 5.88
N THR A 38 0.33 17.24 6.10
CA THR A 38 0.86 17.44 7.45
C THR A 38 0.43 18.81 8.00
N HIS A 39 0.62 19.04 9.30
CA HIS A 39 0.40 20.39 9.85
C HIS A 39 1.30 21.46 9.21
N ALA A 40 2.47 21.07 8.67
CA ALA A 40 3.38 21.96 7.95
C ALA A 40 2.96 22.24 6.50
N GLY A 41 1.91 21.58 6.00
CA GLY A 41 1.43 21.73 4.62
C GLY A 41 2.07 20.78 3.61
N GLU A 42 2.88 19.82 4.06
CA GLU A 42 3.55 18.83 3.20
C GLU A 42 2.59 17.70 2.85
N GLN A 43 2.65 17.21 1.62
CA GLN A 43 1.94 16.01 1.22
C GLN A 43 2.66 14.76 1.70
N VAL A 44 1.89 13.77 2.15
CA VAL A 44 2.38 12.50 2.67
C VAL A 44 1.50 11.36 2.18
N GLY A 45 2.06 10.15 2.09
CA GLY A 45 1.38 8.94 1.66
C GLY A 45 1.05 8.92 0.17
N MET A 46 -0.16 8.46 -0.15
CA MET A 46 -0.65 8.21 -1.51
C MET A 46 0.12 7.10 -2.23
N SER A 47 0.28 5.99 -1.50
CA SER A 47 1.01 4.82 -1.93
C SER A 47 0.38 3.54 -1.36
N VAL A 48 0.80 2.41 -1.89
CA VAL A 48 0.61 1.09 -1.28
C VAL A 48 1.95 0.65 -0.75
N GLN A 49 2.00 0.33 0.55
CA GLN A 49 3.17 -0.05 1.29
C GLN A 49 3.10 -1.53 1.68
N ARG A 50 4.26 -2.16 1.82
CA ARG A 50 4.46 -3.53 2.32
C ARG A 50 5.21 -3.45 3.64
N LEU A 51 4.83 -4.32 4.58
CA LEU A 51 5.58 -4.57 5.79
C LEU A 51 5.81 -6.07 5.91
N ASP A 52 7.07 -6.44 6.08
CA ASP A 52 7.50 -7.83 6.11
C ASP A 52 7.16 -8.48 7.44
N PHE A 53 6.54 -9.67 7.39
CA PHE A 53 6.16 -10.44 8.57
C PHE A 53 6.86 -11.78 8.63
N ASP A 54 7.20 -12.21 9.83
CA ASP A 54 7.66 -13.57 10.08
C ASP A 54 6.45 -14.50 10.06
N PRO A 55 6.35 -15.42 9.09
CA PRO A 55 5.22 -16.34 9.01
C PRO A 55 5.13 -17.32 10.19
N ALA A 56 6.23 -17.56 10.90
CA ALA A 56 6.25 -18.45 12.06
C ALA A 56 5.76 -17.77 13.34
N SER A 57 6.19 -16.53 13.58
CA SER A 57 5.84 -15.79 14.81
C SER A 57 4.66 -14.83 14.64
N GLY A 58 4.32 -14.46 13.41
CA GLY A 58 3.32 -13.43 13.11
C GLY A 58 3.75 -12.01 13.51
N ALA A 59 5.04 -11.81 13.80
CA ALA A 59 5.60 -10.51 14.14
C ALA A 59 6.20 -9.82 12.90
N PRO A 60 6.17 -8.47 12.84
CA PRO A 60 6.94 -7.74 11.83
C PRO A 60 8.43 -8.08 11.94
N LEU A 61 9.08 -8.37 10.81
CA LEU A 61 10.53 -8.62 10.72
C LEU A 61 11.35 -7.34 10.84
N THR A 62 10.75 -6.22 10.45
CA THR A 62 11.34 -4.88 10.42
C THR A 62 10.30 -3.84 10.87
N ASP A 63 10.80 -2.66 11.20
CA ASP A 63 10.00 -1.47 11.47
C ASP A 63 9.86 -0.56 10.25
N GLU A 64 10.51 -0.94 9.14
CA GLU A 64 10.46 -0.23 7.87
C GLU A 64 9.33 -0.76 7.00
N VAL A 65 8.63 0.16 6.34
CA VAL A 65 7.66 -0.16 5.30
C VAL A 65 8.28 0.13 3.94
N GLU A 66 8.02 -0.74 2.98
CA GLU A 66 8.56 -0.64 1.62
C GLU A 66 7.46 -0.25 0.63
N PRO A 67 7.71 0.70 -0.29
CA PRO A 67 6.72 1.06 -1.30
C PRO A 67 6.53 -0.09 -2.30
N LEU A 68 5.29 -0.57 -2.39
CA LEU A 68 4.86 -1.59 -3.34
C LEU A 68 4.27 -0.97 -4.60
N ALA A 69 3.54 0.14 -4.46
CA ALA A 69 3.01 0.91 -5.58
C ALA A 69 2.95 2.39 -5.22
N GLU A 70 3.37 3.24 -6.16
CA GLU A 70 3.39 4.70 -6.06
C GLU A 70 3.02 5.32 -7.42
N GLY A 71 3.03 6.66 -7.51
CA GLY A 71 2.82 7.38 -8.77
C GLY A 71 1.47 8.09 -8.90
N TRP A 72 0.70 8.13 -7.81
CA TRP A 72 -0.53 8.90 -7.75
C TRP A 72 -0.27 10.42 -7.64
N TRP A 73 0.86 10.84 -7.04
CA TRP A 73 1.28 12.24 -7.06
C TRP A 73 1.86 12.59 -8.43
N ILE A 74 1.33 13.63 -9.08
CA ILE A 74 1.93 14.19 -10.30
C ILE A 74 3.05 15.15 -9.91
N THR A 75 2.76 16.00 -8.92
CA THR A 75 3.74 16.85 -8.22
C THR A 75 3.43 16.82 -6.73
N PRO A 76 4.38 17.27 -5.87
CA PRO A 76 4.11 17.45 -4.44
C PRO A 76 3.18 18.65 -4.14
N GLU A 77 2.58 19.30 -5.14
CA GLU A 77 1.71 20.46 -4.95
C GLU A 77 0.27 20.05 -4.64
N PRO A 78 -0.41 20.70 -3.67
CA PRO A 78 -1.79 20.39 -3.29
C PRO A 78 -2.76 20.35 -4.49
N GLY A 79 -3.37 19.18 -4.70
CA GLY A 79 -4.41 18.98 -5.71
C GLY A 79 -3.92 18.51 -7.07
N ASP A 80 -2.61 18.38 -7.28
CA ASP A 80 -2.03 17.88 -8.54
C ASP A 80 -1.73 16.37 -8.45
N MET A 81 -2.77 15.57 -8.63
CA MET A 81 -2.76 14.12 -8.46
C MET A 81 -3.49 13.41 -9.60
N SER A 82 -3.02 12.21 -9.95
CA SER A 82 -3.62 11.35 -10.97
C SER A 82 -4.70 10.42 -10.40
N GLY A 83 -4.76 10.27 -9.07
CA GLY A 83 -5.76 9.49 -8.34
C GLY A 83 -5.41 9.43 -6.84
N ARG A 84 -6.16 8.63 -6.08
CA ARG A 84 -5.95 8.41 -4.64
C ARG A 84 -6.30 6.96 -4.26
N PRO A 85 -5.31 6.10 -3.94
CA PRO A 85 -5.58 4.69 -3.65
C PRO A 85 -6.30 4.55 -2.31
N PHE A 86 -7.31 3.68 -2.24
CA PHE A 86 -8.20 3.55 -1.07
C PHE A 86 -8.27 2.11 -0.54
N GLY A 87 -9.29 1.35 -0.94
CA GLY A 87 -9.52 -0.01 -0.48
C GLY A 87 -8.68 -1.06 -1.21
N LEU A 88 -8.37 -2.14 -0.50
CA LEU A 88 -7.66 -3.32 -1.00
C LEU A 88 -8.58 -4.55 -1.04
N ALA A 89 -8.39 -5.41 -2.04
CA ALA A 89 -8.96 -6.75 -2.06
C ALA A 89 -7.97 -7.74 -2.67
N LEU A 90 -7.79 -8.90 -2.04
CA LEU A 90 -6.94 -9.97 -2.53
C LEU A 90 -7.80 -11.08 -3.13
N ALA A 91 -7.56 -11.44 -4.39
CA ALA A 91 -8.22 -12.57 -5.02
C ALA A 91 -7.55 -13.91 -4.66
N PRO A 92 -8.24 -15.06 -4.80
CA PRO A 92 -7.68 -16.37 -4.47
C PRO A 92 -6.43 -16.76 -5.28
N ASN A 93 -6.23 -16.16 -6.46
CA ASN A 93 -5.03 -16.34 -7.27
C ASN A 93 -3.86 -15.45 -6.85
N GLY A 94 -4.06 -14.58 -5.84
CA GLY A 94 -3.08 -13.63 -5.34
C GLY A 94 -2.98 -12.32 -6.12
N ASP A 95 -3.91 -12.03 -7.03
CA ASP A 95 -4.05 -10.69 -7.61
C ASP A 95 -4.51 -9.72 -6.52
N LEU A 96 -3.78 -8.62 -6.36
CA LEU A 96 -4.14 -7.54 -5.42
C LEU A 96 -4.87 -6.42 -6.19
N PHE A 97 -6.09 -6.14 -5.79
CA PHE A 97 -6.92 -5.07 -6.32
C PHE A 97 -6.82 -3.85 -5.42
N ILE A 98 -6.62 -2.69 -6.04
CA ILE A 98 -6.50 -1.39 -5.36
C ILE A 98 -7.56 -0.47 -5.97
N SER A 99 -8.56 -0.09 -5.17
CA SER A 99 -9.54 0.91 -5.60
C SER A 99 -8.98 2.32 -5.52
N ASP A 100 -9.46 3.20 -6.39
CA ASP A 100 -9.10 4.61 -6.45
C ASP A 100 -10.36 5.46 -6.55
N ASP A 101 -10.63 6.23 -5.49
CA ASP A 101 -11.87 7.00 -5.36
C ASP A 101 -11.86 8.29 -6.20
N SER A 102 -10.67 8.79 -6.54
CA SER A 102 -10.49 10.05 -7.26
C SER A 102 -10.41 9.82 -8.77
N ALA A 103 -9.78 8.73 -9.19
CA ALA A 103 -9.71 8.30 -10.59
C ALA A 103 -10.94 7.48 -11.02
N ASN A 104 -11.81 7.08 -10.09
CA ASN A 104 -12.93 6.15 -10.33
C ASN A 104 -12.46 4.87 -11.05
N ALA A 105 -11.39 4.27 -10.51
CA ALA A 105 -10.68 3.16 -11.13
C ALA A 105 -10.40 2.04 -10.11
N VAL A 106 -10.06 0.86 -10.64
CA VAL A 106 -9.48 -0.24 -9.86
C VAL A 106 -8.24 -0.72 -10.58
N TYR A 107 -7.10 -0.65 -9.91
CA TYR A 107 -5.83 -1.19 -10.39
C TYR A 107 -5.68 -2.63 -9.94
N VAL A 108 -4.99 -3.45 -10.75
CA VAL A 108 -4.65 -4.83 -10.39
C VAL A 108 -3.14 -4.98 -10.40
N LEU A 109 -2.56 -5.22 -9.23
CA LEU A 109 -1.17 -5.60 -9.08
C LEU A 109 -1.05 -7.12 -9.20
N ARG A 110 -0.23 -7.58 -10.15
CA ARG A 110 -0.04 -9.01 -10.45
C ARG A 110 1.43 -9.37 -10.39
N TYR A 111 1.73 -10.46 -9.70
CA TYR A 111 3.03 -11.10 -9.80
C TYR A 111 3.21 -11.73 -11.19
N ARG A 112 4.39 -11.56 -11.82
CA ARG A 112 4.67 -12.04 -13.20
C ARG A 112 5.85 -13.00 -13.34
N GLY A 113 6.52 -13.37 -12.25
CA GLY A 113 7.75 -14.18 -12.30
C GLY A 113 8.99 -13.31 -12.48
#